data_AF-A0A951S520-F1
#
_entry.id   AF-A0A951S520-F1
#
_cell.length_a   1.000
_cell.length_b   1.000
_cell.length_c   1.000
_cell.angle_alpha   90.00
_cell.angle_beta   90.00
_cell.angle_gamma   90.00
#
_symmetry.space_group_name_H-M   'P 1'
#
loop_
_entity.id
_entity.type
_entity.pdbx_description
1 polymer ?
#
loop_
_entity_poly.entity_id
_entity_poly.type
_entity_poly.pdbx_seq_one_letter_code
_entity_poly.pdbx_strand_id
1 'polypeptide(L)'
;MSEQNPNCKDVMQHICESLGEDLESDKCAAIKHHLDNCTDCQKYFNTVGLTIDYYKKYNVQITDDIHKRLMSFLDLSDCDK
;
A
#
# COMPACT_ATOMS: atom_id res chain seq x y z
N MET A 1 14.48 -30.34 1.69
CA MET A 1 14.69 -28.96 1.20
C MET A 1 14.33 -28.04 2.36
N SER A 2 15.30 -27.30 2.88
CA SER A 2 15.10 -26.41 4.04
C SER A 2 14.34 -25.17 3.60
N GLU A 3 13.09 -25.02 4.05
CA GLU A 3 12.29 -23.82 3.86
C GLU A 3 12.95 -22.65 4.60
N GLN A 4 13.56 -21.73 3.85
CA GLN A 4 14.06 -20.48 4.42
C GLN A 4 12.91 -19.48 4.51
N ASN A 5 12.69 -18.90 5.69
CA ASN A 5 11.71 -17.84 5.87
C ASN A 5 12.18 -16.60 5.08
N PRO A 6 11.33 -16.02 4.21
CA PRO A 6 11.70 -14.84 3.42
C PRO A 6 11.97 -13.64 4.34
N ASN A 7 12.92 -12.79 3.95
CA ASN A 7 13.22 -11.59 4.71
C ASN A 7 12.17 -10.49 4.43
N CYS A 8 12.11 -9.45 5.27
CA CYS A 8 11.12 -8.38 5.15
C CYS A 8 11.15 -7.64 3.80
N LYS A 9 12.33 -7.55 3.16
CA LYS A 9 12.49 -6.91 1.85
C LYS A 9 11.88 -7.77 0.75
N ASP A 10 12.11 -9.08 0.79
CA ASP A 10 11.52 -10.02 -0.17
C ASP A 10 9.98 -10.05 -0.07
N VAL A 11 9.47 -10.01 1.17
CA VAL A 11 8.02 -9.92 1.42
C VAL A 11 7.46 -8.61 0.88
N MET A 12 8.11 -7.47 1.16
CA MET A 12 7.66 -6.16 0.68
C MET A 12 7.67 -6.09 -0.84
N GLN A 13 8.73 -6.59 -1.49
CA GLN A 13 8.85 -6.62 -2.93
C GLN A 13 7.74 -7.48 -3.57
N HIS A 14 7.47 -8.67 -3.03
CA HIS A 14 6.38 -9.51 -3.53
C HIS A 14 5.00 -8.85 -3.36
N ILE A 15 4.77 -8.14 -2.25
CA ILE A 15 3.54 -7.37 -2.03
C ILE A 15 3.42 -6.25 -3.07
N CYS A 16 4.50 -5.51 -3.34
CA CYS A 16 4.53 -4.46 -4.36
C CYS A 16 4.26 -5.01 -5.77
N GLU A 17 4.90 -6.11 -6.15
CA GLU A 17 4.72 -6.78 -7.44
C GLU A 17 3.28 -7.34 -7.58
N SER A 18 2.75 -7.94 -6.52
CA SER A 18 1.44 -8.60 -6.53
C SER A 18 0.25 -7.63 -6.47
N LEU A 19 0.41 -6.48 -5.80
CA LEU A 19 -0.66 -5.49 -5.67
C LEU A 19 -0.63 -4.43 -6.78
N GLY A 20 0.48 -4.32 -7.53
CA GLY A 20 0.70 -3.23 -8.49
C GLY A 20 0.66 -3.62 -9.97
N GLU A 21 1.08 -4.82 -10.37
CA GLU A 21 1.58 -5.01 -11.74
C GLU A 21 0.74 -5.92 -12.66
N ASP A 22 -0.11 -6.82 -12.16
CA ASP A 22 -0.92 -7.71 -13.02
C ASP A 22 -2.43 -7.40 -12.99
N LEU A 23 -2.74 -6.16 -13.39
CA LEU A 23 -4.11 -5.64 -13.49
C LEU A 23 -4.91 -6.27 -14.65
N GLU A 24 -4.25 -6.98 -15.56
CA GLU A 24 -4.87 -7.64 -16.72
C GLU A 24 -5.03 -9.16 -16.53
N SER A 25 -4.63 -9.70 -15.37
CA SER A 25 -4.87 -11.11 -15.04
C SER A 25 -6.36 -11.46 -15.05
N ASP A 26 -6.67 -12.72 -15.40
CA ASP A 26 -8.02 -13.28 -15.29
C ASP A 26 -8.62 -13.08 -13.89
N LYS A 27 -7.77 -13.12 -12.87
CA LYS A 27 -8.15 -12.90 -11.48
C LYS A 27 -8.59 -11.45 -11.23
N CYS A 28 -7.85 -10.46 -11.75
CA CYS A 28 -8.23 -9.06 -11.66
C CYS A 28 -9.56 -8.80 -12.41
N ALA A 29 -9.71 -9.37 -13.61
CA ALA A 29 -10.96 -9.28 -14.37
C ALA A 29 -12.16 -9.87 -13.62
N ALA A 30 -12.00 -11.04 -12.99
CA ALA A 30 -13.05 -11.68 -12.18
C ALA A 30 -13.41 -10.84 -10.94
N ILE A 31 -12.42 -10.26 -10.26
CA ILE A 31 -12.63 -9.35 -9.12
C ILE A 31 -13.38 -8.09 -9.56
N LYS A 32 -12.99 -7.50 -10.70
CA LYS A 32 -13.67 -6.33 -11.27
C LYS A 32 -15.13 -6.64 -11.59
N HIS A 33 -15.40 -7.77 -12.25
CA HIS A 33 -16.76 -8.20 -12.53
C HIS A 33 -17.57 -8.40 -11.23
N HIS A 34 -16.99 -8.98 -10.18
CA HIS A 34 -17.67 -9.11 -8.88
C HIS A 34 -17.96 -7.74 -8.26
N LEU A 35 -16.99 -6.83 -8.26
CA LEU A 35 -17.16 -5.46 -7.77
C LEU A 35 -18.26 -4.72 -8.53
N ASP A 36 -18.40 -4.91 -9.85
CA ASP A 36 -19.43 -4.23 -10.64
C ASP A 36 -20.86 -4.74 -10.33
N ASN A 37 -20.98 -5.96 -9.79
CA ASN A 37 -22.28 -6.62 -9.58
C ASN A 37 -22.65 -6.85 -8.09
N CYS A 38 -21.76 -6.55 -7.14
CA CYS A 38 -21.98 -6.78 -5.71
C CYS A 38 -22.02 -5.46 -4.93
N THR A 39 -23.23 -5.05 -4.50
CA THR A 39 -23.44 -3.77 -3.77
C THR A 39 -22.62 -3.65 -2.49
N ASP A 40 -22.44 -4.72 -1.73
CA ASP A 40 -21.70 -4.66 -0.47
C ASP A 40 -20.19 -4.48 -0.70
N CYS A 41 -19.65 -5.14 -1.73
CA CYS A 41 -18.26 -4.95 -2.12
C CYS A 41 -18.02 -3.56 -2.73
N GLN A 42 -18.97 -2.99 -3.46
CA GLN A 42 -18.91 -1.59 -3.93
C GLN A 42 -18.85 -0.61 -2.76
N LYS A 43 -19.72 -0.79 -1.76
CA LYS A 43 -19.71 0.05 -0.56
C LYS A 43 -18.36 -0.02 0.15
N TYR A 44 -17.84 -1.22 0.36
CA TYR A 44 -16.54 -1.41 0.99
C TYR A 44 -15.41 -0.74 0.19
N PHE A 45 -15.35 -0.98 -1.13
CA PHE A 45 -14.37 -0.35 -2.02
C PHE A 45 -14.42 1.18 -1.94
N ASN A 46 -15.63 1.75 -1.98
CA ASN A 46 -15.84 3.18 -1.85
C ASN A 46 -15.39 3.72 -0.48
N THR A 47 -15.68 3.00 0.61
CA THR A 47 -15.22 3.38 1.95
C THR A 47 -13.70 3.39 2.03
N VAL A 48 -13.03 2.36 1.53
CA VAL A 48 -11.56 2.31 1.47
C VAL A 48 -11.01 3.47 0.65
N GLY A 49 -11.59 3.75 -0.51
CA GLY A 49 -11.23 4.88 -1.36
C GLY A 49 -11.35 6.22 -0.62
N LEU A 50 -12.48 6.45 0.06
CA LEU A 50 -12.70 7.66 0.87
C LEU A 50 -11.70 7.77 2.03
N THR A 51 -11.39 6.68 2.72
CA THR A 51 -10.39 6.66 3.78
C THR A 51 -9.02 7.10 3.25
N ILE A 52 -8.56 6.53 2.13
CA ILE A 52 -7.30 6.94 1.48
C ILE A 52 -7.35 8.43 1.12
N ASP A 53 -8.45 8.89 0.54
CA ASP A 53 -8.61 10.28 0.11
C ASP A 53 -8.57 11.25 1.31
N TYR A 54 -9.18 10.86 2.43
CA TYR A 54 -9.11 11.62 3.68
C TYR A 54 -7.69 11.68 4.22
N TYR A 55 -6.95 10.58 4.27
CA TYR A 55 -5.56 10.60 4.74
C TYR A 55 -4.64 11.41 3.83
N LYS A 56 -4.86 11.38 2.50
CA LYS A 56 -4.12 12.24 1.56
C LYS A 56 -4.40 13.73 1.78
N LYS A 57 -5.65 14.08 2.06
CA LYS A 57 -6.07 15.47 2.35
C LYS A 57 -5.75 15.90 3.78
N TYR A 58 -5.55 14.94 4.69
CA TYR A 58 -5.21 15.17 6.08
C TYR A 58 -3.78 15.69 6.16
N ASN A 59 -3.65 16.99 5.93
CA ASN A 59 -2.40 17.72 5.93
C ASN A 59 -1.94 18.01 7.37
N VAL A 60 -1.58 16.97 8.11
CA VAL A 60 -0.88 17.16 9.38
C VAL A 60 0.51 17.66 9.04
N GLN A 61 0.75 18.92 9.36
CA GLN A 61 2.09 19.48 9.38
C GLN A 61 2.85 18.76 10.48
N ILE A 62 3.66 17.79 10.08
CA ILE A 62 4.54 17.05 10.98
C ILE A 62 5.72 17.96 11.28
N THR A 63 6.07 18.07 12.56
CA THR A 63 7.26 18.84 12.95
C THR A 63 8.53 18.21 12.40
N ASP A 64 9.53 19.03 12.08
CA ASP A 64 10.83 18.57 11.59
C ASP A 64 11.48 17.50 12.49
N ASP A 65 11.25 17.53 13.81
CA ASP A 65 11.74 16.50 14.73
C ASP A 65 11.21 15.10 14.40
N ILE A 66 9.91 15.00 14.12
CA ILE A 66 9.26 13.72 13.78
C ILE A 66 9.77 13.23 12.43
N HIS A 67 9.93 14.14 11.46
CA HIS A 67 10.51 13.80 10.15
C HIS A 67 11.94 13.26 10.31
N LYS A 68 12.81 13.96 11.04
CA LYS A 68 14.20 13.54 11.30
C LYS A 68 14.28 12.21 12.04
N ARG A 69 13.41 11.98 13.03
CA ARG A 69 13.33 10.70 13.75
C ARG A 69 12.91 9.56 12.82
N LEU A 70 11.96 9.79 11.92
CA LEU A 70 11.56 8.79 10.92
C LEU A 70 12.69 8.50 9.94
N MET A 71 13.35 9.52 9.40
CA MET A 71 14.48 9.34 8.48
C MET A 71 15.64 8.61 9.15
N SER A 72 15.96 8.92 10.41
CA SER A 72 16.97 8.18 11.18
C SER A 72 16.55 6.73 11.46
N PHE A 73 15.28 6.46 11.74
CA PHE A 73 14.78 5.10 11.96
C PHE A 73 14.83 4.24 10.69
N LEU A 74 14.57 4.85 9.53
CA LEU A 74 14.60 4.19 8.23
C LEU A 74 16.01 4.11 7.61
N ASP A 75 17.02 4.70 8.27
CA ASP A 75 18.40 4.82 7.77
C ASP A 75 18.49 5.59 6.43
N LEU A 76 17.73 6.69 6.32
CA LEU A 76 17.60 7.54 5.12
C LEU A 76 18.00 9.01 5.37
N SER A 77 18.83 9.26 6.38
CA SER A 77 19.22 10.61 6.82
C SER A 77 20.03 11.44 5.80
N ASP A 78 20.38 10.88 4.66
CA ASP A 78 21.18 11.47 3.59
C ASP A 78 20.36 12.02 2.40
N CYS A 79 19.03 11.83 2.39
CA CYS A 79 18.12 12.33 1.35
C CYS A 79 17.86 13.86 1.37
N ASP A 80 18.26 14.59 2.41
CA ASP A 80 17.97 16.03 2.60
C ASP A 80 19.02 16.99 1.97
N LYS A 81 19.63 16.64 0.83
CA LYS A 81 20.57 17.54 0.12
C LYS A 81 19.91 18.41 -0.95
#